data_AF-A0A2H9LHU5-F1
#
_entry.id   AF-A0A2H9LHU5-F1
#
_cell.length_a   1.000
_cell.length_b   1.000
_cell.length_c   1.000
_cell.angle_alpha   90.00
_cell.angle_beta   90.00
_cell.angle_gamma   90.00
#
_symmetry.space_group_name_H-M   'P 1'
#
loop_
_entity.id
_entity.type
_entity.pdbx_description
1 polymer ?
#
loop_
_entity_poly.entity_id
_entity_poly.type
_entity_poly.pdbx_seq_one_letter_code
_entity_poly.pdbx_strand_id
1 'polypeptide(L)'
;MIGGDRDEHGCLIAAGYSWCDTKQKCIRIFEENCTENATAQIANPASVNCINNGGQLEIVTADDGSQTGICTFKDGTICEEWAYFRGECFEGLYSCTSDADCMPKPGCHPHECINSAYAGNFTQPDACTMMFDCSAAYQNSDCACINHMCTNKNLNNKGCTETAGQ
;
A
#
# COMPACT_ATOMS: atom_id res chain seq x y z
N MET A 1 -20.78 15.49 -60.55
CA MET A 1 -20.20 15.60 -59.20
C MET A 1 -20.56 14.33 -58.45
N ILE A 2 -19.57 13.53 -58.04
CA ILE A 2 -19.81 12.29 -57.27
C ILE A 2 -19.62 12.67 -55.81
N GLY A 3 -20.71 12.97 -55.11
CA GLY A 3 -20.71 13.21 -53.68
C GLY A 3 -21.88 12.44 -53.08
N GLY A 4 -21.59 11.32 -52.43
CA GLY A 4 -22.60 10.47 -51.80
C GLY A 4 -23.12 11.04 -50.48
N ASP A 5 -24.08 10.33 -49.89
CA ASP A 5 -24.73 10.71 -48.63
C ASP A 5 -23.72 10.79 -47.48
N ARG A 6 -23.88 11.82 -46.65
CA ARG A 6 -23.09 12.08 -45.45
C ARG A 6 -23.97 12.04 -44.20
N ASP A 7 -23.42 11.59 -43.09
CA ASP A 7 -24.06 11.69 -41.77
C ASP A 7 -24.00 13.13 -41.21
N GLU A 8 -24.56 13.34 -40.01
CA GLU A 8 -24.59 14.64 -39.31
C GLU A 8 -23.19 15.23 -39.04
N HIS A 9 -22.18 14.36 -38.96
CA HIS A 9 -20.77 14.73 -38.77
C HIS A 9 -20.01 14.87 -40.10
N GLY A 10 -20.70 14.74 -41.24
CA GLY A 10 -20.13 14.90 -42.57
C GLY A 10 -19.39 13.66 -43.11
N CYS A 11 -19.52 12.51 -42.46
CA CYS A 11 -18.88 11.25 -42.84
C CYS A 11 -19.63 10.54 -43.97
N LEU A 12 -18.90 10.06 -44.97
CA LEU A 12 -19.47 9.37 -46.13
C LEU A 12 -19.93 7.94 -45.77
N ILE A 13 -21.23 7.79 -45.57
CA ILE A 13 -21.85 6.51 -45.14
C ILE A 13 -21.60 5.41 -46.16
N ALA A 14 -21.77 5.71 -47.45
CA ALA A 14 -21.59 4.74 -48.55
C ALA A 14 -20.16 4.21 -48.69
N ALA A 15 -19.16 4.96 -48.22
CA ALA A 15 -17.76 4.52 -48.20
C ALA A 15 -17.38 3.77 -46.91
N GLY A 16 -18.34 3.60 -45.99
CA GLY A 16 -18.15 2.91 -44.72
C GLY A 16 -17.46 3.76 -43.64
N TYR A 17 -17.49 5.09 -43.78
CA TYR A 17 -17.01 5.99 -42.74
C TYR A 17 -18.08 6.16 -41.64
N SER A 18 -17.62 6.21 -40.40
CA SER A 18 -18.41 6.52 -39.21
C SER A 18 -17.67 7.56 -38.37
N TRP A 19 -18.41 8.49 -37.77
CA TRP A 19 -17.84 9.48 -36.88
C TRP A 19 -17.24 8.83 -35.63
N CYS A 20 -16.02 9.23 -35.28
CA CYS A 20 -15.39 8.83 -34.05
C CYS A 20 -15.19 10.03 -33.13
N ASP A 21 -15.91 10.05 -32.01
CA ASP A 21 -15.92 11.18 -31.08
C ASP A 21 -14.58 11.36 -30.35
N THR A 22 -13.91 10.26 -29.98
CA THR A 22 -12.59 10.30 -29.32
C THR A 22 -11.51 10.89 -30.22
N LYS A 23 -11.57 10.65 -31.53
CA LYS A 23 -10.58 11.10 -32.51
C LYS A 23 -11.01 12.33 -33.30
N GLN A 24 -12.24 12.81 -33.10
CA GLN A 24 -12.87 13.92 -33.83
C GLN A 24 -12.68 13.81 -35.35
N LYS A 25 -12.80 12.60 -35.91
CA LYS A 25 -12.63 12.34 -37.35
C LYS A 25 -13.51 11.19 -37.84
N CYS A 26 -13.84 11.22 -39.13
CA CYS A 26 -14.49 10.11 -39.81
C CYS A 26 -13.50 8.97 -40.04
N ILE A 27 -13.79 7.79 -39.50
CA ILE A 27 -12.94 6.60 -39.65
C ILE A 27 -13.71 5.44 -40.25
N ARG A 28 -12.98 4.49 -40.85
CA ARG A 28 -13.52 3.17 -41.18
C ARG A 28 -13.11 2.24 -40.05
N ILE A 29 -14.07 1.69 -39.31
CA ILE A 29 -13.82 0.87 -38.11
C ILE A 29 -12.89 -0.32 -38.39
N PHE A 30 -12.90 -0.84 -39.63
CA PHE A 30 -12.02 -1.95 -40.05
C PHE A 30 -10.61 -1.52 -40.51
N GLU A 31 -10.36 -0.23 -40.71
CA GLU A 31 -9.01 0.31 -40.94
C GLU A 31 -8.42 0.89 -39.65
N GLU A 32 -9.27 1.50 -38.81
CA GLU A 32 -8.88 2.15 -37.57
C GLU A 32 -9.99 2.01 -36.51
N ASN A 33 -9.66 1.55 -35.31
CA ASN A 33 -10.63 1.45 -34.21
C ASN A 33 -10.90 2.83 -33.59
N CYS A 34 -12.18 3.13 -33.30
CA CYS A 34 -12.56 4.37 -32.61
C CYS A 34 -12.20 4.35 -31.11
N THR A 35 -12.05 3.15 -30.56
CA THR A 35 -11.46 2.97 -29.24
C THR A 35 -9.95 3.16 -29.37
N GLU A 36 -9.49 4.40 -29.27
CA GLU A 36 -8.21 4.63 -28.58
C GLU A 36 -8.37 3.91 -27.24
N ASN A 37 -7.52 2.92 -26.98
CA ASN A 37 -7.45 2.28 -25.68
C ASN A 37 -7.24 3.36 -24.61
N ALA A 38 -8.33 3.89 -24.05
CA ALA A 38 -8.39 4.04 -22.62
C ALA A 38 -8.34 2.59 -22.11
N THR A 39 -7.13 2.03 -22.04
CA THR A 39 -6.85 1.16 -20.90
C THR A 39 -7.16 2.04 -19.71
N ALA A 40 -8.40 2.00 -19.24
CA ALA A 40 -8.69 2.24 -17.85
C ALA A 40 -7.85 1.20 -17.13
N GLN A 41 -6.56 1.51 -16.96
CA GLN A 41 -5.70 0.80 -16.05
C GLN A 41 -6.46 0.95 -14.74
N ILE A 42 -7.06 -0.16 -14.31
CA ILE A 42 -7.76 -0.20 -13.04
C ILE A 42 -6.72 0.28 -12.04
N ALA A 43 -6.95 1.47 -11.51
CA ALA A 43 -6.03 2.05 -10.54
C ALA A 43 -5.93 1.04 -9.39
N ASN A 44 -4.70 0.81 -8.92
CA ASN A 44 -4.49 -0.12 -7.83
C ASN A 44 -5.35 0.31 -6.63
N PRO A 45 -6.27 -0.54 -6.15
CA PRO A 45 -7.21 -0.15 -5.10
C PRO A 45 -6.49 0.21 -3.80
N ALA A 46 -5.35 -0.42 -3.49
CA ALA A 46 -4.56 -0.08 -2.31
C ALA A 46 -3.93 1.32 -2.43
N SER A 47 -3.36 1.62 -3.60
CA SER A 47 -2.83 2.94 -3.93
C SER A 47 -3.90 4.04 -3.83
N VAL A 48 -5.07 3.80 -4.42
CA VAL A 48 -6.21 4.73 -4.37
C VAL A 48 -6.70 4.90 -2.93
N ASN A 49 -6.77 3.82 -2.16
CA ASN A 49 -7.19 3.86 -0.76
C ASN A 49 -6.21 4.68 0.09
N CYS A 50 -4.90 4.55 -0.11
CA CYS A 50 -3.91 5.38 0.58
C CYS A 50 -4.16 6.88 0.34
N ILE A 51 -4.28 7.28 -0.92
CA ILE A 51 -4.44 8.69 -1.32
C ILE A 51 -5.77 9.25 -0.80
N ASN A 52 -6.87 8.49 -0.93
CA ASN A 52 -8.20 8.94 -0.49
C ASN A 52 -8.29 9.14 1.03
N ASN A 53 -7.48 8.42 1.80
CA ASN A 53 -7.40 8.59 3.25
C ASN A 53 -6.29 9.57 3.69
N GLY A 54 -5.80 10.39 2.75
CA GLY A 54 -4.86 11.48 3.07
C GLY A 54 -3.41 11.06 3.22
N GLY A 55 -3.06 9.82 2.89
CA GLY A 55 -1.69 9.33 2.81
C GLY A 55 -0.99 9.78 1.53
N GLN A 56 0.33 9.93 1.61
CA GLN A 56 1.21 10.10 0.47
C GLN A 56 1.72 8.74 0.01
N LEU A 57 1.44 8.38 -1.24
CA LEU A 57 1.87 7.13 -1.84
C LEU A 57 3.23 7.29 -2.55
N GLU A 58 4.15 6.38 -2.28
CA GLU A 58 5.41 6.20 -2.99
C GLU A 58 5.54 4.74 -3.46
N ILE A 59 5.91 4.51 -4.72
CA ILE A 59 6.19 3.16 -5.23
C ILE A 59 7.70 2.92 -5.15
N VAL A 60 8.12 2.08 -4.21
CA VAL A 60 9.51 1.70 -4.02
C VAL A 60 9.82 0.48 -4.88
N THR A 61 10.91 0.54 -5.65
CA THR A 61 11.39 -0.59 -6.46
C THR A 61 12.65 -1.16 -5.82
N ALA A 62 12.65 -2.46 -5.49
CA ALA A 62 13.81 -3.15 -4.95
C ALA A 62 14.80 -3.56 -6.05
N ASP A 63 16.00 -4.01 -5.65
CA ASP A 63 17.07 -4.40 -6.58
C ASP A 63 16.68 -5.57 -7.51
N ASP A 64 15.74 -6.41 -7.09
CA ASP A 64 15.18 -7.51 -7.89
C ASP A 64 14.07 -7.07 -8.86
N GLY A 65 13.75 -5.77 -8.89
CA GLY A 65 12.70 -5.18 -9.71
C GLY A 65 11.29 -5.30 -9.14
N SER A 66 11.12 -5.91 -7.96
CA SER A 66 9.82 -5.93 -7.28
C SER A 66 9.41 -4.51 -6.85
N GLN A 67 8.11 -4.21 -6.97
CA GLN A 67 7.54 -2.92 -6.60
C GLN A 67 6.64 -3.06 -5.38
N THR A 68 6.85 -2.19 -4.40
CA THR A 68 6.04 -2.12 -3.17
C THR A 68 5.48 -0.70 -3.04
N GLY A 69 4.17 -0.57 -2.82
CA GLY A 69 3.57 0.72 -2.52
C GLY A 69 3.70 1.04 -1.03
N ILE A 70 4.22 2.21 -0.71
CA ILE A 70 4.38 2.71 0.65
C ILE A 70 3.49 3.92 0.84
N CYS A 71 2.61 3.86 1.83
CA CYS A 71 1.71 4.91 2.25
C CYS A 71 2.27 5.62 3.50
N THR A 72 2.54 6.92 3.39
CA THR A 72 3.05 7.74 4.50
C THR A 72 1.99 8.75 4.95
N PHE A 73 1.70 8.79 6.24
CA PHE A 73 0.70 9.67 6.84
C PHE A 73 1.33 10.90 7.51
N LYS A 74 0.50 11.89 7.88
CA LYS A 74 0.96 13.17 8.43
C LYS A 74 1.62 13.04 9.80
N ASP A 75 1.23 12.03 10.56
CA ASP A 75 1.80 11.68 11.85
C ASP A 75 3.16 10.96 11.73
N GLY A 76 3.61 10.69 10.50
CA GLY A 76 4.83 9.95 10.21
C GLY A 76 4.65 8.44 10.16
N THR A 77 3.43 7.92 10.32
CA THR A 77 3.15 6.49 10.15
C THR A 77 3.43 6.08 8.71
N ILE A 78 4.20 4.99 8.56
CA ILE A 78 4.53 4.39 7.27
C ILE A 78 3.90 3.00 7.23
N CYS A 79 3.05 2.77 6.23
CA CYS A 79 2.40 1.50 5.98
C CYS A 79 2.71 1.01 4.56
N GLU A 80 2.87 -0.29 4.38
CA GLU A 80 2.72 -0.88 3.05
C GLU A 80 1.25 -0.71 2.60
N GLU A 81 1.02 -0.37 1.33
CA GLU A 81 -0.30 0.06 0.84
C GLU A 81 -1.37 -1.03 0.99
N TRP A 82 -1.01 -2.30 0.79
CA TRP A 82 -1.94 -3.41 0.93
C TRP A 82 -2.18 -3.77 2.39
N ALA A 83 -1.17 -3.66 3.25
CA ALA A 83 -1.34 -3.78 4.70
C ALA A 83 -2.30 -2.70 5.22
N TYR A 84 -2.19 -1.46 4.75
CA TYR A 84 -3.16 -0.40 5.07
C TYR A 84 -4.55 -0.72 4.52
N PHE A 85 -4.64 -1.15 3.26
CA PHE A 85 -5.90 -1.52 2.62
C PHE A 85 -6.65 -2.65 3.35
N ARG A 86 -5.92 -3.61 3.93
CA ARG A 86 -6.50 -4.72 4.71
C ARG A 86 -6.70 -4.41 6.20
N GLY A 87 -6.31 -3.23 6.66
CA GLY A 87 -6.40 -2.85 8.08
C GLY A 87 -5.36 -3.52 8.99
N GLU A 88 -4.29 -4.05 8.40
CA GLU A 88 -3.13 -4.62 9.12
C GLU A 88 -2.13 -3.52 9.55
N CYS A 89 -2.26 -2.33 8.96
CA CYS A 89 -1.56 -1.10 9.32
C CYS A 89 -2.55 0.07 9.30
N PHE A 90 -2.36 1.07 10.14
CA PHE A 90 -3.28 2.21 10.28
C PHE A 90 -2.53 3.45 10.73
N GLU A 91 -3.03 4.63 10.34
CA GLU A 91 -2.51 5.92 10.82
C GLU A 91 -2.53 5.93 12.36
N GLY A 92 -1.42 6.36 12.96
CA GLY A 92 -1.23 6.37 14.41
C GLY A 92 -0.67 5.09 15.01
N LEU A 93 -0.56 3.99 14.26
CA LEU A 93 -0.14 2.67 14.77
C LEU A 93 1.19 2.73 15.54
N TYR A 94 2.13 3.52 15.06
CA TYR A 94 3.45 3.66 15.69
C TYR A 94 3.59 4.98 16.45
N SER A 95 2.61 5.89 16.37
CA SER A 95 2.71 7.22 16.99
C SER A 95 2.72 7.14 18.52
N CYS A 96 3.49 8.00 19.17
CA CYS A 96 3.54 8.05 20.64
C CYS A 96 3.92 9.43 21.17
N THR A 97 3.59 9.65 22.45
CA THR A 97 3.99 10.84 23.22
C THR A 97 4.89 10.49 24.41
N SER A 98 4.82 9.26 24.89
CA SER A 98 5.65 8.73 25.96
C SER A 98 5.89 7.24 25.82
N ASP A 99 6.89 6.69 26.53
CA ASP A 99 7.18 5.25 26.54
C ASP A 99 5.98 4.41 27.00
N ALA A 100 5.08 4.97 27.82
CA ALA A 100 3.88 4.29 28.29
C ALA A 100 2.86 4.03 27.18
N ASP A 101 2.94 4.76 26.07
CA ASP A 101 2.07 4.55 24.91
C ASP A 101 2.50 3.30 24.12
N CYS A 102 3.75 2.84 24.28
CA CYS A 102 4.35 1.81 23.45
C CYS A 102 4.31 0.43 24.11
N MET A 103 3.97 -0.58 23.31
CA MET A 103 4.03 -1.99 23.70
C MET A 103 4.46 -2.86 22.53
N PRO A 104 4.93 -4.10 22.76
CA PRO A 104 5.21 -5.02 21.68
C PRO A 104 3.94 -5.32 20.88
N LYS A 105 4.06 -5.39 19.56
CA LYS A 105 2.95 -5.83 18.71
C LYS A 105 2.49 -7.23 19.15
N PRO A 106 1.20 -7.47 19.42
CA PRO A 106 0.74 -8.79 19.80
C PRO A 106 1.09 -9.83 18.73
N GLY A 107 1.84 -10.86 19.12
CA GLY A 107 2.39 -11.86 18.20
C GLY A 107 3.45 -12.73 18.87
N CYS A 108 4.04 -13.63 18.08
CA CYS A 108 5.19 -14.41 18.52
C CYS A 108 6.48 -13.66 18.16
N HIS A 109 7.37 -13.49 19.12
CA HIS A 109 8.67 -12.82 18.94
C HIS A 109 8.54 -11.47 18.22
N PRO A 110 7.77 -10.50 18.75
CA PRO A 110 7.46 -9.30 17.98
C PRO A 110 8.68 -8.40 17.88
N HIS A 111 9.10 -8.12 16.64
CA HIS A 111 10.20 -7.18 16.38
C HIS A 111 9.71 -5.73 16.27
N GLU A 112 8.39 -5.54 16.26
CA GLU A 112 7.72 -4.26 16.13
C GLU A 112 7.10 -3.84 17.46
N CYS A 113 7.19 -2.54 17.77
CA CYS A 113 6.51 -1.90 18.87
C CYS A 113 5.39 -1.02 18.32
N ILE A 114 4.23 -1.05 18.95
CA ILE A 114 3.03 -0.34 18.51
C ILE A 114 2.49 0.54 19.62
N ASN A 115 1.64 1.50 19.27
CA ASN A 115 0.83 2.22 20.22
C ASN A 115 -0.23 1.28 20.82
N SER A 116 -0.23 1.21 22.14
CA SER A 116 -1.10 0.37 22.96
C SER A 116 -2.60 0.61 22.73
N ALA A 117 -2.99 1.80 22.28
CA ALA A 117 -4.37 2.11 21.91
C ALA A 117 -4.91 1.20 20.81
N TYR A 118 -4.03 0.61 20.00
CA TYR A 118 -4.39 -0.26 18.89
C TYR A 118 -4.08 -1.74 19.12
N ALA A 119 -3.72 -2.13 20.35
CA ALA A 119 -3.46 -3.53 20.68
C ALA A 119 -4.66 -4.45 20.37
N GLY A 120 -5.89 -3.93 20.50
CA GLY A 120 -7.12 -4.66 20.22
C GLY A 120 -7.34 -5.02 18.74
N ASN A 121 -6.55 -4.46 17.83
CA ASN A 121 -6.60 -4.76 16.39
C ASN A 121 -5.80 -6.02 16.02
N PHE A 122 -5.04 -6.59 16.97
CA PHE A 122 -4.17 -7.73 16.72
C PHE A 122 -4.59 -8.94 17.57
N THR A 123 -4.43 -10.13 17.01
CA THR A 123 -4.69 -11.40 17.71
C THR A 123 -3.37 -12.04 18.13
N GLN A 124 -3.23 -12.32 19.43
CA GLN A 124 -2.09 -13.09 19.92
C GLN A 124 -2.35 -14.59 19.74
N PRO A 125 -1.41 -15.36 19.15
CA PRO A 125 -1.54 -16.80 19.04
C PRO A 125 -1.41 -17.49 20.41
N ASP A 126 -2.17 -18.56 20.62
CA ASP A 126 -2.19 -19.32 21.90
C ASP A 126 -0.87 -20.03 22.20
N ALA A 127 -0.03 -20.27 21.20
CA ALA A 127 1.28 -20.89 21.35
C ALA A 127 2.28 -20.36 20.31
N CYS A 128 3.54 -20.21 20.72
CA CYS A 128 4.66 -19.89 19.85
C CYS A 128 5.55 -21.12 19.70
N THR A 129 5.89 -21.47 18.45
CA THR A 129 6.66 -22.69 18.13
C THR A 129 8.17 -22.48 18.12
N MET A 130 8.67 -21.25 18.26
CA MET A 130 10.10 -20.92 18.17
C MET A 130 10.73 -20.58 19.53
N MET A 131 12.06 -20.74 19.59
CA MET A 131 12.88 -20.35 20.74
C MET A 131 13.08 -18.83 20.81
N PHE A 132 13.45 -18.38 22.01
CA PHE A 132 13.73 -16.99 22.33
C PHE A 132 14.55 -16.27 21.24
N ASP A 133 14.06 -15.12 20.81
CA ASP A 133 14.67 -14.25 19.79
C ASP A 133 15.16 -12.98 20.48
N CYS A 134 16.47 -12.76 20.35
CA CYS A 134 17.20 -11.65 20.94
C CYS A 134 16.70 -10.26 20.54
N SER A 135 16.19 -10.15 19.31
CA SER A 135 15.76 -8.91 18.71
C SER A 135 14.27 -8.62 18.94
N ALA A 136 13.54 -9.56 19.53
CA ALA A 136 12.14 -9.39 19.87
C ALA A 136 11.93 -8.53 21.14
N ALA A 137 10.85 -7.76 21.15
CA ALA A 137 10.34 -7.05 22.31
C ALA A 137 9.34 -7.94 23.06
N TYR A 138 9.69 -8.47 24.23
CA TYR A 138 8.77 -9.32 24.99
C TYR A 138 7.99 -8.56 26.05
N GLN A 139 8.47 -7.40 26.44
CA GLN A 139 7.92 -6.57 27.51
C GLN A 139 7.67 -5.16 27.00
N ASN A 140 6.73 -4.44 27.62
CA ASN A 140 6.51 -3.01 27.31
C ASN A 140 7.79 -2.19 27.51
N SER A 141 8.64 -2.58 28.46
CA SER A 141 9.95 -1.97 28.68
C SER A 141 10.96 -2.21 27.56
N ASP A 142 10.71 -3.10 26.60
CA ASP A 142 11.53 -3.27 25.40
C ASP A 142 11.18 -2.24 24.31
N CYS A 143 10.03 -1.60 24.44
CA CYS A 143 9.60 -0.51 23.57
C CYS A 143 9.90 0.86 24.20
N ALA A 144 10.14 1.86 23.35
CA ALA A 144 10.30 3.25 23.77
C ALA A 144 9.74 4.19 22.71
N CYS A 145 9.31 5.37 23.14
CA CYS A 145 8.89 6.43 22.26
C CYS A 145 10.08 7.27 21.83
N ILE A 146 10.54 7.08 20.59
CA ILE A 146 11.72 7.77 20.04
C ILE A 146 11.27 8.56 18.82
N ASN A 147 11.49 9.87 18.82
CA ASN A 147 11.03 10.77 17.75
C ASN A 147 9.53 10.62 17.43
N HIS A 148 8.69 10.52 18.47
CA HIS A 148 7.24 10.30 18.36
C HIS A 148 6.83 8.96 17.73
N MET A 149 7.75 8.00 17.65
CA MET A 149 7.50 6.67 17.09
C MET A 149 7.90 5.55 18.07
N CYS A 150 7.01 4.59 18.26
CA CYS A 150 7.28 3.39 19.07
C CYS A 150 8.36 2.56 18.42
N THR A 151 9.48 2.43 19.12
CA THR A 151 10.71 1.79 18.64
C THR A 151 11.09 0.63 19.54
N ASN A 152 11.45 -0.49 18.93
CA ASN A 152 11.99 -1.65 19.63
C ASN A 152 13.47 -1.43 19.97
N LYS A 153 13.82 -1.50 21.26
CA LYS A 153 15.18 -1.31 21.76
C LYS A 153 16.09 -2.52 21.55
N ASN A 154 15.51 -3.69 21.28
CA ASN A 154 16.24 -4.95 21.17
C ASN A 154 16.81 -5.20 19.77
N LEU A 155 16.40 -4.44 18.75
CA LEU A 155 16.85 -4.61 17.35
C LEU A 155 18.38 -4.59 17.15
N ASN A 156 19.13 -3.97 18.06
CA ASN A 156 20.59 -3.89 18.01
C ASN A 156 21.27 -4.55 19.22
N ASN A 157 20.56 -5.38 19.99
CA ASN A 157 21.08 -5.96 21.21
C ASN A 157 22.14 -7.03 20.92
N LYS A 158 23.42 -6.64 21.00
CA LYS A 158 24.58 -7.53 20.82
C LYS A 158 24.90 -8.39 22.06
N GLY A 159 24.14 -8.25 23.14
CA GLY A 159 24.46 -8.81 24.46
C GLY A 159 23.72 -10.11 24.81
N CYS A 160 22.85 -10.61 23.94
CA CYS A 160 22.14 -11.86 24.16
C CYS A 160 22.58 -12.92 23.14
N THR A 161 22.54 -14.18 23.56
CA THR A 161 22.85 -15.33 22.71
C THR A 161 21.56 -16.04 22.35
N GLU A 162 21.23 -16.09 21.07
CA GLU A 162 20.14 -16.93 20.57
C GLU A 162 20.48 -18.39 20.86
N THR A 163 19.70 -19.03 21.71
CA THR A 163 19.79 -20.48 21.88
C THR A 163 19.16 -21.12 20.65
N ALA A 164 19.98 -21.66 19.74
CA ALA A 164 19.50 -22.52 18.67
C ALA A 164 18.84 -23.76 19.29
N GLY A 165 17.62 -24.07 18.85
CA GLY A 165 16.92 -25.26 19.31
C GLY A 165 17.70 -26.54 19.03
N GLN A 166 17.72 -27.40 20.05
CA GLN A 166 18.14 -28.79 19.94
C GLN A 166 17.11 -29.59 19.15
#